data_AF-G9KSQ6-F1
#
_entry.id   AF-G9KSQ6-F1
#
_cell.length_a   1.000
_cell.length_b   1.000
_cell.length_c   1.000
_cell.angle_alpha   90.00
_cell.angle_beta   90.00
_cell.angle_gamma   90.00
#
_symmetry.space_group_name_H-M   'P 1'
#
loop_
_entity.id
_entity.type
_entity.pdbx_description
1 polymer ?
#
loop_
_entity_poly.entity_id
_entity_poly.type
_entity_poly.pdbx_seq_one_letter_code
_entity_poly.pdbx_strand_id
1 'polypeptide(L)'
;DPTAPVRARCTELLYEALTSACTEQPKADVWQDLAREIEGHLFTLHSKNLRKYKICVRSKVANLKNPHNSHLQQNLLSGTTSPREFAEMTALEMASEELKQLRASYTKSAIREHHLPQAAGGTPTGKIKCRRCEKFNCEVTVIARG
;
A
#
# COMPACT_ATOMS: atom_id res chain seq x y z
N ASP A 1 9.30 13.07 -30.67
CA ASP A 1 8.26 12.75 -29.67
C ASP A 1 8.50 13.57 -28.41
N PRO A 2 7.60 14.50 -28.03
CA PRO A 2 7.81 15.42 -26.89
C PRO A 2 7.91 14.72 -25.53
N THR A 3 7.55 13.44 -25.45
CA THR A 3 7.63 12.64 -24.22
C THR A 3 8.98 11.94 -24.03
N ALA A 4 9.80 11.82 -25.07
CA ALA A 4 11.09 11.15 -25.04
C ALA A 4 12.05 11.59 -23.92
N PRO A 5 12.27 12.91 -23.66
CA PRO A 5 13.18 13.32 -22.58
C PRO A 5 12.64 12.98 -21.19
N VAL A 6 11.32 12.95 -21.02
CA VAL A 6 10.68 12.55 -19.76
C VAL A 6 10.87 11.06 -19.52
N ARG A 7 10.70 10.25 -20.56
CA ARG A 7 10.87 8.79 -20.49
C ARG A 7 12.30 8.41 -20.18
N ALA A 8 13.28 9.03 -20.86
CA ALA A 8 14.70 8.83 -20.58
C ALA A 8 15.04 9.13 -19.12
N ARG A 9 14.55 10.26 -18.58
CA ARG A 9 14.75 10.62 -17.18
C ARG A 9 14.08 9.64 -16.22
N CYS A 10 12.92 9.09 -16.56
CA CYS A 10 12.25 8.06 -15.78
C CYS A 10 13.05 6.74 -15.76
N THR A 11 13.61 6.32 -16.89
CA THR A 11 14.49 5.16 -16.98
C THR A 11 15.75 5.33 -16.12
N GLU A 12 16.39 6.50 -16.17
CA GLU A 12 17.55 6.83 -15.32
C GLU A 12 17.22 6.70 -13.82
N LEU A 13 16.08 7.26 -13.38
CA LEU A 13 15.66 7.19 -11.99
C LEU A 13 15.37 5.75 -11.53
N LEU A 14 14.83 4.92 -12.41
CA LEU A 14 14.60 3.50 -12.14
C LEU A 14 15.93 2.75 -12.04
N TYR A 15 16.87 3.00 -12.96
CA TYR A 15 18.20 2.43 -12.92
C TYR A 15 18.94 2.78 -11.62
N GLU A 16 18.97 4.06 -11.25
CA GLU A 16 19.56 4.51 -9.97
C GLU A 16 18.93 3.82 -8.76
N ALA A 17 17.61 3.62 -8.78
CA ALA A 17 16.93 2.94 -7.68
C ALA A 17 17.34 1.47 -7.58
N LEU A 18 17.45 0.78 -8.72
CA LEU A 18 17.86 -0.63 -8.80
C LEU A 18 19.31 -0.83 -8.37
N THR A 19 20.23 0.07 -8.74
CA THR A 19 21.64 -0.05 -8.38
C THR A 19 21.93 0.37 -6.94
N SER A 20 21.18 1.34 -6.39
CA SER A 20 21.46 1.90 -5.06
C SER A 20 21.34 0.93 -3.87
N ALA A 21 20.64 -0.21 -4.03
CA ALA A 21 20.43 -1.18 -2.95
C ALA A 21 21.09 -2.55 -3.21
N CYS A 22 21.80 -2.71 -4.34
CA CYS A 22 22.50 -3.95 -4.64
C CYS A 22 23.92 -3.95 -4.05
N THR A 23 24.22 -4.90 -3.18
CA THR A 23 25.57 -5.11 -2.62
C THR A 23 26.46 -5.99 -3.50
N GLU A 24 25.84 -6.84 -4.32
CA GLU A 24 26.54 -7.63 -5.33
C GLU A 24 26.40 -6.93 -6.68
N GLN A 25 27.38 -7.08 -7.56
CA GLN A 25 27.46 -6.30 -8.80
C GLN A 25 27.00 -7.16 -9.99
N PRO A 26 25.69 -7.25 -10.31
CA PRO A 26 25.29 -7.64 -11.66
C PRO A 26 25.91 -6.69 -12.68
N LYS A 27 26.15 -7.20 -13.89
CA LYS A 27 26.63 -6.37 -15.00
C LYS A 27 25.69 -5.16 -15.17
N ALA A 28 26.26 -3.96 -15.27
CA ALA A 28 25.51 -2.71 -15.41
C ALA A 28 24.45 -2.77 -16.53
N ASP A 29 24.75 -3.52 -17.59
CA ASP A 29 23.86 -3.74 -18.73
C ASP A 29 22.53 -4.39 -18.33
N VAL A 30 22.54 -5.36 -17.42
CA VAL A 30 21.33 -6.07 -16.98
C VAL A 30 20.36 -5.13 -16.27
N TRP A 31 20.88 -4.28 -15.39
CA TRP A 31 20.06 -3.29 -14.69
C TRP A 31 19.51 -2.22 -15.62
N GLN A 32 20.29 -1.84 -16.63
CA GLN A 32 19.88 -0.85 -17.61
C GLN A 32 18.76 -1.39 -18.52
N ASP A 33 18.86 -2.64 -18.95
CA ASP A 33 17.82 -3.32 -19.73
C ASP A 33 16.55 -3.50 -18.91
N LEU A 34 16.67 -3.97 -17.66
CA LEU A 34 15.54 -4.12 -16.76
C LEU A 34 14.82 -2.78 -16.50
N ALA A 35 15.55 -1.70 -16.26
CA ALA A 35 14.98 -0.37 -16.08
C ALA A 35 14.22 0.11 -17.33
N ARG A 36 14.75 -0.20 -18.52
CA ARG A 36 14.11 0.13 -19.80
C ARG A 36 12.83 -0.66 -20.02
N GLU A 37 12.83 -1.96 -19.70
CA GLU A 37 11.64 -2.81 -19.80
C GLU A 37 10.54 -2.37 -18.84
N ILE A 38 10.88 -2.11 -17.58
CA ILE A 38 9.93 -1.60 -16.57
C ILE A 38 9.33 -0.27 -17.04
N GLU A 39 10.15 0.67 -17.51
CA GLU A 39 9.66 1.95 -18.03
C GLU A 39 8.72 1.76 -19.22
N GLY A 40 9.07 0.87 -20.16
CA GLY A 40 8.26 0.56 -21.33
C GLY A 40 6.87 0.04 -20.96
N HIS A 41 6.79 -0.87 -19.97
CA HIS A 41 5.52 -1.37 -19.47
C HIS A 41 4.71 -0.29 -18.74
N LEU A 42 5.35 0.52 -17.89
CA LEU A 42 4.70 1.65 -17.21
C LEU A 42 4.14 2.67 -18.19
N PHE A 43 4.89 2.99 -19.25
CA PHE A 43 4.44 3.89 -20.30
C PHE A 43 3.28 3.29 -21.08
N THR A 44 3.31 1.99 -21.38
CA THR A 44 2.21 1.31 -22.07
C THR A 44 0.92 1.36 -21.24
N LEU A 45 1.00 1.09 -19.93
CA LEU A 45 -0.12 1.14 -18.98
C LEU A 45 -0.72 2.54 -18.80
N HIS A 46 0.12 3.58 -18.86
CA HIS A 46 -0.28 4.96 -18.54
C HIS A 46 -0.06 5.97 -19.67
N SER A 47 0.10 5.51 -20.90
CA SER A 47 0.37 6.31 -22.10
C SER A 47 -0.64 7.44 -22.31
N LYS A 48 -1.91 7.19 -21.97
CA LYS A 48 -3.02 8.15 -22.06
C LYS A 48 -2.98 9.24 -20.98
N ASN A 49 -2.23 9.05 -19.89
CA ASN A 49 -2.18 9.99 -18.76
C ASN A 49 -0.77 10.13 -18.18
N LEU A 50 -0.05 11.13 -18.68
CA LEU A 50 1.32 11.43 -18.28
C LEU A 50 1.46 11.76 -16.78
N ARG A 51 0.41 12.31 -16.13
CA ARG A 51 0.45 12.56 -14.68
C ARG A 51 0.44 11.25 -13.89
N LYS A 52 -0.44 10.31 -14.24
CA LYS A 52 -0.50 8.97 -13.64
C LYS A 52 0.80 8.20 -13.87
N TYR A 53 1.34 8.26 -15.08
CA TYR A 53 2.66 7.70 -15.41
C TYR A 53 3.75 8.22 -14.45
N LYS A 54 3.91 9.55 -14.33
CA LYS A 54 4.92 10.16 -13.43
C LYS A 54 4.71 9.81 -11.96
N ILE A 55 3.46 9.68 -11.50
CA ILE A 55 3.17 9.26 -10.12
C ILE A 55 3.56 7.79 -9.92
N CYS A 56 3.21 6.92 -10.86
CA CYS A 56 3.55 5.50 -10.80
C CYS A 56 5.07 5.28 -10.79
N VAL A 57 5.80 5.90 -11.72
CA VAL A 57 7.28 5.83 -11.76
C VAL A 57 7.88 6.27 -10.43
N ARG A 58 7.46 7.42 -9.88
CA ARG A 58 7.95 7.90 -8.57
C ARG A 58 7.64 6.91 -7.44
N SER A 59 6.46 6.29 -7.45
CA SER A 59 6.10 5.26 -6.48
C SER A 59 6.99 4.01 -6.60
N LYS A 60 7.26 3.54 -7.83
CA LYS A 60 8.18 2.42 -8.08
C LYS A 60 9.59 2.74 -7.58
N VAL A 61 10.13 3.89 -7.95
CA VAL A 61 11.44 4.38 -7.50
C VAL A 61 11.52 4.45 -5.98
N ALA A 62 10.51 5.03 -5.31
CA ALA A 62 10.49 5.13 -3.85
C ALA A 62 10.42 3.76 -3.16
N ASN A 63 9.67 2.80 -3.72
CA ASN A 63 9.61 1.45 -3.18
C ASN A 63 10.91 0.67 -3.40
N LEU A 64 11.58 0.85 -4.54
CA LEU A 64 12.88 0.23 -4.83
C LEU A 64 14.01 0.81 -3.98
N LYS A 65 13.96 2.11 -3.64
CA LYS A 65 14.93 2.76 -2.75
C LYS A 65 14.71 2.45 -1.26
N ASN A 66 13.59 1.84 -0.90
CA ASN A 66 13.30 1.52 0.50
C ASN A 66 14.13 0.28 0.93
N PRO A 67 15.03 0.39 1.92
CA PRO A 67 15.85 -0.73 2.36
C PRO A 67 15.03 -1.91 2.90
N HIS A 68 13.83 -1.65 3.43
CA HIS A 68 12.90 -2.71 3.88
C HIS A 68 12.27 -3.51 2.72
N ASN A 69 12.41 -3.03 1.49
CA ASN A 69 11.86 -3.65 0.28
C ASN A 69 12.96 -4.24 -0.63
N SER A 70 14.11 -4.64 -0.07
CA SER A 70 15.21 -5.26 -0.83
C SER A 70 14.78 -6.51 -1.62
N HIS A 71 13.76 -7.22 -1.14
CA HIS A 71 13.14 -8.37 -1.82
C HIS A 71 12.65 -8.03 -3.24
N LEU A 72 12.22 -6.79 -3.52
CA LEU A 72 11.75 -6.39 -4.86
C LEU A 72 12.86 -6.51 -5.90
N GLN A 73 14.06 -6.06 -5.55
CA GLN A 73 15.21 -6.09 -6.45
C GLN A 73 15.71 -7.51 -6.65
N GLN A 74 15.76 -8.29 -5.57
CA GLN A 74 16.14 -9.70 -5.64
C GLN A 74 15.18 -10.49 -6.53
N ASN A 75 13.86 -10.29 -6.37
CA ASN A 75 12.85 -10.96 -7.18
C ASN A 75 12.89 -10.56 -8.66
N LEU A 76 13.21 -9.30 -8.96
CA LEU A 76 13.39 -8.82 -10.33
C LEU A 76 14.66 -9.42 -10.95
N LEU A 77 15.76 -9.48 -10.20
CA LEU A 77 17.04 -10.02 -10.68
C LEU A 77 16.99 -11.54 -10.86
N SER A 78 16.32 -12.26 -9.96
CA SER A 78 16.13 -13.71 -10.06
C SER A 78 15.06 -14.10 -11.10
N GLY A 79 14.33 -13.14 -11.64
CA GLY A 79 13.20 -13.39 -12.56
C GLY A 79 11.96 -13.96 -11.89
N THR A 80 11.90 -13.99 -10.56
CA THR A 80 10.70 -14.40 -9.80
C THR A 80 9.51 -13.47 -10.07
N THR A 81 9.79 -12.19 -10.29
CA THR A 81 8.79 -11.20 -10.70
C THR A 81 9.22 -10.61 -12.03
N SER A 82 8.34 -10.69 -13.03
CA SER A 82 8.64 -10.10 -14.33
C SER A 82 8.58 -8.56 -14.28
N PRO A 83 9.31 -7.85 -15.16
CA PRO A 83 9.23 -6.39 -15.29
C PRO A 83 7.81 -5.88 -15.52
N ARG A 84 6.99 -6.67 -16.24
CA ARG A 84 5.59 -6.39 -16.49
C ARG A 84 4.74 -6.49 -15.22
N GLU A 85 4.83 -7.60 -14.49
CA GLU A 85 4.12 -7.77 -13.22
C GLU A 85 4.53 -6.67 -12.24
N PHE A 86 5.83 -6.39 -12.14
CA PHE A 86 6.32 -5.31 -11.30
C PHE A 86 5.74 -3.95 -11.70
N ALA A 87 5.57 -3.66 -12.99
CA ALA A 87 4.93 -2.41 -13.44
C ALA A 87 3.45 -2.33 -13.02
N GLU A 88 2.74 -3.46 -12.99
CA GLU A 88 1.31 -3.55 -12.64
C GLU A 88 1.06 -3.57 -11.12
N MET A 89 2.03 -4.03 -10.31
CA MET A 89 1.90 -4.12 -8.85
C MET A 89 1.51 -2.79 -8.19
N THR A 90 0.72 -2.86 -7.13
CA THR A 90 0.37 -1.70 -6.30
C THR A 90 1.43 -1.41 -5.24
N ALA A 91 1.39 -0.21 -4.63
CA ALA A 91 2.26 0.14 -3.51
C ALA A 91 2.04 -0.73 -2.26
N LEU A 92 0.85 -1.33 -2.13
CA LEU A 92 0.55 -2.28 -1.06
C LEU A 92 1.21 -3.64 -1.34
N GLU A 93 1.14 -4.11 -2.58
CA GLU A 93 1.74 -5.38 -3.00
C GLU A 93 3.27 -5.33 -3.05
N MET A 94 3.87 -4.15 -3.24
CA MET A 94 5.33 -3.97 -3.19
C MET A 94 5.91 -3.89 -1.78
N ALA A 95 5.06 -3.74 -0.75
CA ALA A 95 5.54 -3.63 0.62
C ALA A 95 6.13 -4.96 1.11
N SER A 96 7.03 -4.88 2.10
CA SER A 96 7.53 -6.05 2.81
C SER A 96 6.38 -6.90 3.37
N GLU A 97 6.62 -8.20 3.51
CA GLU A 97 5.62 -9.15 4.00
C GLU A 97 5.17 -8.80 5.42
N GLU A 98 6.10 -8.38 6.28
CA GLU A 98 5.82 -7.93 7.63
C GLU A 98 4.90 -6.70 7.63
N LEU A 99 5.18 -5.72 6.76
CA LEU A 99 4.38 -4.50 6.66
C LEU A 99 2.99 -4.78 6.08
N LYS A 100 2.87 -5.72 5.12
CA LYS A 100 1.58 -6.19 4.60
C LYS A 100 0.74 -6.82 5.70
N GLN A 101 1.32 -7.74 6.45
CA GLN A 101 0.65 -8.43 7.57
C GLN A 101 0.24 -7.44 8.66
N LEU A 102 1.10 -6.49 8.99
CA LEU A 102 0.80 -5.44 9.97
C LEU A 102 -0.37 -4.56 9.51
N ARG A 103 -0.38 -4.13 8.25
CA ARG A 103 -1.50 -3.35 7.69
C ARG A 103 -2.80 -4.17 7.71
N ALA A 104 -2.74 -5.43 7.30
CA ALA A 104 -3.91 -6.32 7.31
C ALA A 104 -4.48 -6.53 8.72
N SER A 105 -3.62 -6.65 9.74
CA SER A 105 -4.05 -6.81 11.13
C SER A 105 -4.73 -5.54 11.66
N TYR A 106 -4.16 -4.36 11.38
CA TYR A 106 -4.79 -3.09 11.74
C TYR A 106 -6.12 -2.87 11.04
N THR A 107 -6.20 -3.11 9.73
CA THR A 107 -7.46 -3.01 8.97
C THR A 107 -8.52 -3.95 9.54
N LYS A 108 -8.17 -5.20 9.85
CA LYS A 108 -9.09 -6.16 10.47
C LYS A 108 -9.57 -5.69 11.84
N SER A 109 -8.69 -5.13 12.66
CA SER A 109 -9.05 -4.60 13.98
C SER A 109 -9.96 -3.38 13.88
N ALA A 110 -9.64 -2.43 13.00
CA ALA A 110 -10.47 -1.25 12.78
C ALA A 110 -11.88 -1.61 12.28
N ILE A 111 -12.00 -2.58 11.37
CA ILE A 111 -13.32 -3.07 10.91
C ILE A 111 -14.10 -3.68 12.08
N ARG A 112 -13.45 -4.51 12.91
CA ARG A 112 -14.10 -5.12 14.08
C ARG A 112 -14.58 -4.06 15.07
N GLU A 113 -13.75 -3.07 15.36
CA GLU A 113 -14.10 -1.96 16.25
C GLU A 113 -15.27 -1.15 15.71
N HIS A 114 -15.28 -0.83 14.42
CA HIS A 114 -16.39 -0.14 13.79
C HIS A 114 -17.70 -0.95 13.80
N HIS A 115 -17.62 -2.28 13.79
CA HIS A 115 -18.79 -3.15 13.89
C HIS A 115 -19.28 -3.35 15.33
N LEU A 116 -18.52 -2.93 16.35
CA LEU A 116 -19.01 -2.99 17.72
C LEU A 116 -20.22 -2.06 17.88
N PRO A 117 -21.29 -2.51 18.55
CA PRO A 117 -22.42 -1.64 18.85
C PRO A 117 -21.90 -0.37 19.51
N GLN A 118 -22.25 0.79 18.95
CA GLN A 118 -22.03 2.04 19.65
C GLN A 118 -22.70 1.92 21.02
N ALA A 119 -21.97 2.29 22.07
CA ALA A 119 -22.49 2.22 23.43
C ALA A 119 -23.88 2.87 23.46
N ALA A 120 -24.87 2.10 23.91
CA ALA A 120 -26.24 2.55 23.95
C ALA A 120 -26.34 3.84 24.78
N GLY A 121 -27.14 4.80 24.31
CA GLY A 121 -27.22 6.13 24.88
C GLY A 121 -27.84 6.10 26.27
N GLY A 122 -27.01 6.09 27.31
CA GLY A 122 -27.43 6.10 28.71
C GLY A 122 -26.48 5.31 29.59
N THR A 123 -26.66 5.42 30.90
CA THR A 123 -25.90 4.59 31.84
C THR A 123 -26.66 3.29 32.07
N PRO A 124 -26.09 2.11 31.75
CA PRO A 124 -26.75 0.83 32.02
C PRO A 124 -26.91 0.62 33.53
N THR A 125 -28.08 0.13 33.95
CA THR A 125 -28.40 -0.11 35.36
C THR A 125 -29.16 -1.41 35.56
N GLY A 126 -28.63 -2.25 36.45
CA GLY A 126 -29.27 -3.48 36.91
C GLY A 126 -30.29 -3.27 38.04
N LYS A 127 -30.53 -2.02 38.45
CA LYS A 127 -31.42 -1.71 39.60
C LYS A 127 -32.89 -1.61 39.21
N ILE A 128 -33.20 -1.58 37.92
CA ILE A 128 -34.55 -1.39 37.39
C ILE A 128 -34.95 -2.67 36.63
N LYS A 129 -36.05 -3.31 37.04
CA LYS A 129 -36.63 -4.47 36.33
C LYS A 129 -37.58 -3.99 35.25
N CYS A 130 -37.38 -4.40 33.99
CA CYS A 130 -38.33 -4.11 32.92
C CYS A 130 -39.63 -4.90 33.14
N ARG A 131 -40.79 -4.22 33.14
CA ARG A 131 -42.08 -4.87 33.37
C ARG A 131 -42.54 -5.77 32.22
N ARG A 132 -42.00 -5.59 31.00
CA ARG A 132 -42.42 -6.34 29.80
C ARG A 132 -41.60 -7.61 29.59
N CYS A 133 -40.28 -7.52 29.68
CA CYS A 133 -39.39 -8.65 29.45
C CYS A 133 -38.80 -9.25 30.73
N GLU A 134 -39.08 -8.64 31.89
CA GLU A 134 -38.62 -9.05 33.22
C GLU A 134 -37.10 -9.10 33.45
N LYS A 135 -36.31 -8.59 32.49
CA LYS A 135 -34.85 -8.48 32.58
C LYS A 135 -34.43 -7.16 33.25
N PHE A 136 -33.21 -7.14 33.78
CA PHE A 136 -32.58 -5.99 34.45
C PHE A 136 -31.62 -5.20 33.53
N ASN A 137 -31.62 -5.46 32.22
CA ASN A 137 -30.78 -4.72 31.26
C ASN A 137 -31.48 -3.42 30.83
N CYS A 138 -31.61 -2.46 31.75
CA CYS A 138 -32.24 -1.16 31.50
C CYS A 138 -31.18 -0.04 31.44
N GLU A 139 -31.47 1.05 30.74
CA GLU A 139 -30.61 2.24 30.65
C GLU A 139 -31.32 3.47 31.25
N VAL A 140 -30.55 4.36 31.88
CA VAL A 140 -31.06 5.62 32.44
C VAL A 140 -30.31 6.80 31.83
N THR A 141 -31.06 7.79 31.38
CA THR A 141 -30.56 9.09 30.93
C THR A 141 -31.02 10.17 31.90
N VAL A 142 -30.11 11.03 32.34
CA VAL A 142 -30.44 12.17 33.19
C VAL A 142 -30.80 13.34 32.29
N ILE A 143 -32.01 13.87 32.46
CA ILE A 143 -32.47 15.07 31.78
C ILE A 143 -32.53 16.17 32.83
N ALA A 144 -31.64 17.17 32.74
CA ALA A 144 -31.72 18.34 33.59
C ALA A 144 -32.99 19.13 33.21
N ARG A 145 -33.93 19.26 34.15
CA ARG A 145 -35.01 20.24 34.06
C ARG A 145 -34.51 21.49 34.80
N GLY A 146 -34.48 22.61 34.09
CA GLY A 146 -33.99 23.90 34.59
C GLY A 146 -34.70 24.39 35.83
#